data_AF-A0A1Q3M2G1-F1
#
_entry.id   AF-A0A1Q3M2G1-F1
#
_cell.length_a   1.000
_cell.length_b   1.000
_cell.length_c   1.000
_cell.angle_alpha   90.00
_cell.angle_beta   90.00
_cell.angle_gamma   90.00
#
_symmetry.space_group_name_H-M   'P 1'
#
loop_
_entity.id
_entity.type
_entity.pdbx_description
1 polymer ?
#
loop_
_entity_poly.entity_id
_entity_poly.type
_entity_poly.pdbx_seq_one_letter_code
_entity_poly.pdbx_strand_id
1 'polypeptide(L)'
;MNIHEYQGKQLLKGFGAPVAEGVPVFKANEAEAAAKALPGPLYVVKSQIHAGGRGKGKFKELPADAKGGVRLAKSVAEVVANVNEMLGATLVTKQTGPAGKQVNRLYIEDGADIDRELYLSLLVDRSVGRVAFVVSTEGGMDIETVAHDTPEKIVTAAIDPEKGVTAGDVKTLNAALKLAGEAAKDGETLFPLLYKAFVDKDMSLLEVNPLIVMKNGRLRVLDAKVSFDNNALFRHPDVVELRDTTEEDEKEIEASKYDLAYVALDGNIGCMVNGAGLAMATMDIIKLYGAEPANFLDVGGGASKEKVTAAFKIITKDPAVKGILVNIFGGIMKCDVIAEGVVAAVKEVGLQVPLVVRLEGTNVELGKKIIRESGLNATSADDLDDAAQKIVKAVKGN
;
A
#
# COMPACT_ATOMS: atom_id res chain seq x y z
N MET A 1 -3.16 -0.96 6.17
CA MET A 1 -1.77 -0.77 6.61
C MET A 1 -1.01 -2.02 6.25
N ASN A 2 0.19 -1.90 5.67
CA ASN A 2 1.02 -3.06 5.30
C ASN A 2 2.07 -3.31 6.37
N ILE A 3 2.52 -4.57 6.45
CA ILE A 3 3.68 -4.96 7.27
C ILE A 3 4.68 -5.75 6.41
N HIS A 4 5.92 -5.84 6.89
CA HIS A 4 6.98 -6.60 6.24
C HIS A 4 6.74 -8.11 6.31
N GLU A 5 7.36 -8.87 5.39
CA GLU A 5 7.27 -10.34 5.35
C GLU A 5 7.65 -10.96 6.70
N TYR A 6 8.74 -10.52 7.34
CA TYR A 6 9.16 -11.10 8.62
C TYR A 6 8.10 -10.89 9.72
N GLN A 7 7.42 -9.74 9.74
CA GLN A 7 6.34 -9.44 10.68
C GLN A 7 5.12 -10.29 10.36
N GLY A 8 4.75 -10.40 9.08
CA GLY A 8 3.66 -11.27 8.63
C GLY A 8 3.90 -12.72 9.02
N LYS A 9 5.10 -13.25 8.80
CA LYS A 9 5.49 -14.60 9.23
C LYS A 9 5.46 -14.78 10.73
N GLN A 10 5.99 -13.84 11.50
CA GLN A 10 5.95 -13.90 12.97
C GLN A 10 4.50 -13.90 13.49
N LEU A 11 3.64 -13.05 12.92
CA LEU A 11 2.22 -13.01 13.24
C LEU A 11 1.57 -14.36 12.95
N LEU A 12 1.72 -14.90 11.72
CA LEU A 12 1.15 -16.19 11.35
C LEU A 12 1.71 -17.35 12.18
N LYS A 13 3.01 -17.32 12.53
CA LYS A 13 3.62 -18.28 13.47
C LYS A 13 2.94 -18.26 14.83
N GLY A 14 2.56 -17.08 15.32
CA GLY A 14 1.80 -16.90 16.56
C GLY A 14 0.42 -17.57 16.53
N PHE A 15 -0.19 -17.71 15.35
CA PHE A 15 -1.42 -18.50 15.16
C PHE A 15 -1.16 -20.00 14.99
N GLY A 16 0.10 -20.41 14.78
CA GLY A 16 0.52 -21.81 14.58
C GLY A 16 0.82 -22.18 13.11
N ALA A 17 0.90 -21.22 12.20
CA ALA A 17 1.22 -21.51 10.80
C ALA A 17 2.65 -22.07 10.67
N PRO A 18 2.90 -23.04 9.77
CA PRO A 18 4.21 -23.59 9.54
C PRO A 18 5.06 -22.60 8.73
N VAL A 19 5.85 -21.78 9.42
CA VAL A 19 6.84 -20.87 8.83
C VAL A 19 8.25 -21.34 9.18
N ALA A 20 9.22 -21.03 8.33
CA ALA A 20 10.64 -21.28 8.65
C ALA A 20 11.13 -20.36 9.77
N GLU A 21 12.17 -20.80 10.48
CA GLU A 21 12.93 -19.91 11.35
C GLU A 21 13.64 -18.84 10.52
N GLY A 22 13.69 -17.63 11.05
CA GLY A 22 14.38 -16.52 10.42
C GLY A 22 14.59 -15.35 11.37
N VAL A 23 15.53 -14.50 10.99
CA VAL A 23 16.03 -13.40 11.82
C VAL A 23 16.02 -12.11 10.99
N PRO A 24 15.29 -11.06 11.42
CA PRO A 24 15.41 -9.74 10.80
C PRO A 24 16.75 -9.11 11.16
N VAL A 25 17.35 -8.42 10.19
CA VAL A 25 18.63 -7.72 10.30
C VAL A 25 18.41 -6.25 9.96
N PHE A 26 18.84 -5.38 10.87
CA PHE A 26 18.73 -3.92 10.75
C PHE A 26 20.10 -3.26 10.57
N LYS A 27 21.17 -3.97 10.93
CA LYS A 27 22.55 -3.51 10.76
C LYS A 27 23.40 -4.61 10.16
N ALA A 28 24.32 -4.24 9.28
CA ALA A 28 25.15 -5.20 8.57
C ALA A 28 25.98 -6.12 9.48
N ASN A 29 26.41 -5.62 10.65
CA ASN A 29 27.17 -6.39 11.63
C ASN A 29 26.35 -7.46 12.37
N GLU A 30 25.02 -7.47 12.25
CA GLU A 30 24.15 -8.51 12.83
C GLU A 30 24.08 -9.78 11.96
N ALA A 31 24.47 -9.68 10.68
CA ALA A 31 24.29 -10.73 9.68
C ALA A 31 24.94 -12.06 10.04
N GLU A 32 26.16 -12.03 10.58
CA GLU A 32 26.90 -13.25 10.91
C GLU A 32 26.23 -14.01 12.07
N ALA A 33 25.83 -13.29 13.11
CA ALA A 33 25.13 -13.86 14.26
C ALA A 33 23.76 -14.42 13.86
N ALA A 34 23.01 -13.68 13.03
CA ALA A 34 21.72 -14.11 12.49
C ALA A 34 21.84 -15.41 11.68
N ALA A 35 22.82 -15.51 10.78
CA ALA A 35 23.03 -16.73 9.99
C ALA A 35 23.43 -17.94 10.87
N LYS A 36 24.29 -17.73 11.87
CA LYS A 36 24.73 -18.79 12.80
C LYS A 36 23.63 -19.32 13.72
N ALA A 37 22.58 -18.53 13.95
CA ALA A 37 21.42 -18.94 14.74
C ALA A 37 20.46 -19.84 13.95
N LEU A 38 20.62 -19.95 12.62
CA LEU A 38 19.75 -20.70 11.74
C LEU A 38 20.34 -22.07 11.38
N PRO A 39 19.51 -23.10 11.12
CA PRO A 39 19.97 -24.47 10.86
C PRO A 39 20.97 -24.58 9.70
N GLY A 40 20.68 -23.92 8.56
CA GLY A 40 21.50 -24.05 7.36
C GLY A 40 21.44 -25.46 6.75
N PRO A 41 22.29 -25.79 5.76
CA PRO A 41 23.39 -24.99 5.20
C PRO A 41 22.95 -23.99 4.11
N LEU A 42 21.68 -24.00 3.72
CA LEU A 42 21.11 -23.06 2.76
C LEU A 42 20.37 -21.96 3.52
N TYR A 43 20.69 -20.71 3.18
CA TYR A 43 20.05 -19.52 3.72
C TYR A 43 19.43 -18.71 2.59
N VAL A 44 18.40 -17.93 2.91
CA VAL A 44 17.81 -16.95 1.98
C VAL A 44 17.90 -15.57 2.61
N VAL A 45 18.51 -14.61 1.92
CA VAL A 45 18.58 -13.20 2.30
C VAL A 45 17.55 -12.43 1.48
N LYS A 46 16.58 -11.80 2.16
CA LYS A 46 15.45 -11.12 1.52
C LYS A 46 15.37 -9.66 1.92
N SER A 47 15.30 -8.77 0.94
CA SER A 47 14.92 -7.38 1.12
C SER A 47 13.53 -7.29 1.74
N GLN A 48 13.39 -6.46 2.77
CA GLN A 48 12.11 -6.19 3.41
C GLN A 48 11.66 -4.79 3.01
N ILE A 49 10.81 -4.76 1.99
CA ILE A 49 10.06 -3.59 1.52
C ILE A 49 8.62 -4.05 1.33
N HIS A 50 7.63 -3.15 1.39
CA HIS A 50 6.22 -3.52 1.26
C HIS A 50 5.83 -3.92 -0.18
N ALA A 51 6.64 -3.55 -1.17
CA ALA A 51 6.43 -3.90 -2.57
C ALA A 51 6.85 -5.35 -2.88
N GLY A 52 6.05 -6.04 -3.70
CA GLY A 52 6.33 -7.38 -4.22
C GLY A 52 7.36 -7.39 -5.36
N GLY A 53 7.61 -8.57 -5.92
CA GLY A 53 8.53 -8.75 -7.07
C GLY A 53 10.01 -8.61 -6.74
N ARG A 54 10.36 -8.68 -5.45
CA ARG A 54 11.72 -8.44 -4.90
C ARG A 54 12.80 -9.28 -5.57
N GLY A 55 12.52 -10.57 -5.83
CA GLY A 55 13.48 -11.48 -6.45
C GLY A 55 13.90 -11.08 -7.87
N LYS A 56 13.01 -10.46 -8.64
CA LYS A 56 13.27 -9.93 -9.99
C LYS A 56 13.67 -8.44 -9.99
N GLY A 57 13.72 -7.81 -8.82
CA GLY A 57 14.08 -6.41 -8.68
C GLY A 57 15.55 -6.14 -8.96
N LYS A 58 15.91 -4.86 -9.14
CA LYS A 58 17.28 -4.40 -9.37
C LYS A 58 17.65 -3.31 -8.39
N PHE A 59 18.86 -3.35 -7.86
CA PHE A 59 19.36 -2.28 -7.01
C PHE A 59 19.94 -1.15 -7.86
N LYS A 60 19.67 0.12 -7.50
CA LYS A 60 20.17 1.28 -8.26
C LYS A 60 21.68 1.45 -8.15
N GLU A 61 22.22 1.12 -6.98
CA GLU A 61 23.61 1.34 -6.60
C GLU A 61 24.53 0.19 -7.03
N LEU A 62 23.96 -0.94 -7.47
CA LEU A 62 24.70 -2.12 -7.88
C LEU A 62 24.77 -2.26 -9.41
N PRO A 63 25.74 -3.04 -9.94
CA PRO A 63 25.82 -3.36 -11.37
C PRO A 63 24.53 -3.97 -11.93
N ALA A 64 24.29 -3.80 -13.24
CA ALA A 64 23.05 -4.22 -13.89
C ALA A 64 22.81 -5.75 -13.90
N ASP A 65 23.87 -6.53 -13.71
CA ASP A 65 23.90 -7.99 -13.60
C ASP A 65 23.86 -8.49 -12.14
N ALA A 66 23.82 -7.58 -11.16
CA ALA A 66 23.69 -7.93 -9.75
C ALA A 66 22.37 -8.69 -9.49
N LYS A 67 22.42 -9.61 -8.53
CA LYS A 67 21.25 -10.38 -8.10
C LYS A 67 20.21 -9.45 -7.47
N GLY A 68 18.93 -9.81 -7.62
CA GLY A 68 17.81 -9.06 -7.06
C GLY A 68 17.71 -9.11 -5.53
N GLY A 69 16.57 -8.68 -5.01
CA GLY A 69 16.29 -8.52 -3.58
C GLY A 69 16.04 -9.83 -2.81
N VAL A 70 16.11 -10.99 -3.46
CA VAL A 70 15.99 -12.32 -2.81
C VAL A 70 17.16 -13.17 -3.28
N ARG A 71 18.04 -13.58 -2.36
CA ARG A 71 19.32 -14.23 -2.69
C ARG A 71 19.54 -15.47 -1.85
N LEU A 72 19.86 -16.57 -2.51
CA LEU A 72 20.32 -17.79 -1.85
C LEU A 72 21.79 -17.65 -1.44
N ALA A 73 22.12 -18.12 -0.24
CA ALA A 73 23.48 -18.18 0.29
C ALA A 73 23.75 -19.57 0.87
N LYS A 74 24.90 -20.16 0.53
CA LYS A 74 25.31 -21.52 0.96
C LYS A 74 26.33 -21.51 2.11
N SER A 75 26.63 -20.32 2.63
CA SER A 75 27.54 -20.15 3.76
C SER A 75 27.23 -18.85 4.50
N VAL A 76 27.64 -18.77 5.76
CA VAL A 76 27.55 -17.55 6.57
C VAL A 76 28.28 -16.37 5.90
N ALA A 77 29.43 -16.63 5.26
CA ALA A 77 30.18 -15.60 4.54
C ALA A 77 29.37 -15.02 3.35
N GLU A 78 28.66 -15.86 2.61
CA GLU A 78 27.77 -15.40 1.53
C GLU A 78 26.58 -14.60 2.08
N VAL A 79 26.03 -14.97 3.24
CA VAL A 79 24.99 -14.17 3.91
C VAL A 79 25.50 -12.76 4.23
N VAL A 80 26.67 -12.66 4.87
CA VAL A 80 27.29 -11.38 5.23
C VAL A 80 27.56 -10.53 3.99
N ALA A 81 28.08 -11.12 2.91
CA ALA A 81 28.31 -10.43 1.64
C ALA A 81 27.01 -9.86 1.05
N ASN A 82 25.95 -10.68 0.97
CA ASN A 82 24.65 -10.23 0.48
C ASN A 82 24.06 -9.11 1.34
N VAL A 83 24.16 -9.21 2.68
CA VAL A 83 23.65 -8.16 3.58
C VAL A 83 24.38 -6.84 3.35
N ASN A 84 25.70 -6.85 3.22
CA ASN A 84 26.50 -5.63 2.97
C ASN A 84 26.15 -4.95 1.63
N GLU A 85 25.80 -5.72 0.60
CA GLU A 85 25.39 -5.15 -0.69
C GLU A 85 23.96 -4.61 -0.70
N MET A 86 23.05 -5.26 0.03
CA MET A 86 21.61 -4.98 -0.07
C MET A 86 21.13 -3.94 0.93
N LEU A 87 21.66 -3.95 2.16
CA LEU A 87 21.18 -3.08 3.23
C LEU A 87 21.58 -1.62 2.96
N GLY A 88 20.61 -0.72 2.96
CA GLY A 88 20.77 0.70 2.64
C GLY A 88 20.68 1.05 1.16
N ALA A 89 20.72 0.05 0.26
CA ALA A 89 20.57 0.24 -1.18
C ALA A 89 19.09 0.38 -1.60
N THR A 90 18.83 0.91 -2.79
CA THR A 90 17.50 1.17 -3.33
C THR A 90 17.07 0.06 -4.27
N LEU A 91 16.09 -0.74 -3.88
CA LEU A 91 15.52 -1.82 -4.68
C LEU A 91 14.38 -1.30 -5.56
N VAL A 92 14.54 -1.43 -6.88
CA VAL A 92 13.52 -1.15 -7.89
C VAL A 92 12.82 -2.45 -8.27
N THR A 93 11.49 -2.48 -8.13
CA THR A 93 10.61 -3.56 -8.59
C THR A 93 9.58 -3.01 -9.57
N LYS A 94 8.81 -3.90 -10.21
CA LYS A 94 7.65 -3.52 -11.04
C LYS A 94 6.63 -2.68 -10.25
N GLN A 95 6.52 -2.92 -8.93
CA GLN A 95 5.53 -2.28 -8.06
C GLN A 95 6.02 -0.96 -7.44
N THR A 96 7.34 -0.73 -7.32
CA THR A 96 7.87 0.54 -6.78
C THR A 96 8.03 1.63 -7.86
N GLY A 97 7.94 1.25 -9.14
CA GLY A 97 8.34 2.14 -10.24
C GLY A 97 9.82 2.55 -10.19
N PRO A 98 10.23 3.52 -11.03
CA PRO A 98 11.62 3.96 -11.15
C PRO A 98 12.22 4.56 -9.88
N ALA A 99 11.39 5.08 -8.97
CA ALA A 99 11.82 5.61 -7.69
C ALA A 99 12.49 4.53 -6.82
N GLY A 100 11.97 3.30 -6.88
CA GLY A 100 12.45 2.20 -6.03
C GLY A 100 12.11 2.42 -4.56
N LYS A 101 12.61 1.53 -3.71
CA LYS A 101 12.50 1.66 -2.25
C LYS A 101 13.81 1.33 -1.57
N GLN A 102 14.22 2.18 -0.63
CA GLN A 102 15.42 1.93 0.16
C GLN A 102 15.20 0.74 1.10
N VAL A 103 16.13 -0.20 1.08
CA VAL A 103 16.09 -1.40 1.90
C VAL A 103 16.69 -1.09 3.27
N ASN A 104 15.85 -0.77 4.24
CA ASN A 104 16.28 -0.42 5.60
C ASN A 104 16.42 -1.61 6.54
N ARG A 105 15.94 -2.78 6.11
CA ARG A 105 16.00 -4.04 6.87
C ARG A 105 16.01 -5.24 5.93
N LEU A 106 16.60 -6.34 6.37
CA LEU A 106 16.67 -7.61 5.66
C LEU A 106 16.09 -8.72 6.52
N TYR A 107 15.67 -9.82 5.90
CA TYR A 107 15.27 -11.03 6.59
C TYR A 107 16.14 -12.19 6.11
N ILE A 108 16.80 -12.86 7.05
CA ILE A 108 17.60 -14.06 6.79
C ILE A 108 16.79 -15.24 7.29
N GLU A 109 16.53 -16.22 6.44
CA GLU A 109 15.78 -17.41 6.82
C GLU A 109 16.45 -18.70 6.37
N ASP A 110 16.05 -19.80 6.98
CA ASP A 110 16.44 -21.15 6.59
C ASP A 110 15.87 -21.52 5.21
N GLY A 111 16.66 -22.27 4.44
CA GLY A 111 16.23 -22.79 3.14
C GLY A 111 15.08 -23.80 3.25
N ALA A 112 14.41 -24.07 2.13
CA ALA A 112 13.35 -25.06 2.07
C ALA A 112 13.59 -26.06 0.94
N ASP A 113 13.32 -27.35 1.21
CA ASP A 113 13.28 -28.41 0.22
C ASP A 113 11.93 -28.39 -0.52
N ILE A 114 11.82 -27.50 -1.50
CA ILE A 114 10.60 -27.27 -2.28
C ILE A 114 10.39 -28.40 -3.30
N ASP A 115 9.20 -28.99 -3.30
CA ASP A 115 8.71 -29.89 -4.36
C ASP A 115 7.76 -29.14 -5.32
N ARG A 116 6.80 -28.39 -4.75
CA ARG A 116 5.85 -27.58 -5.52
C ARG A 116 5.63 -26.21 -4.87
N GLU A 117 5.41 -25.20 -5.70
CA GLU A 117 5.00 -23.87 -5.29
C GLU A 117 3.53 -23.65 -5.65
N LEU A 118 2.74 -23.20 -4.68
CA LEU A 118 1.31 -22.92 -4.83
C LEU A 118 1.04 -21.47 -4.48
N TYR A 119 -0.11 -20.96 -4.93
CA TYR A 119 -0.62 -19.66 -4.55
C TYR A 119 -1.81 -19.83 -3.60
N LEU A 120 -1.82 -19.07 -2.51
CA LEU A 120 -2.97 -18.94 -1.61
C LEU A 120 -3.11 -17.49 -1.18
N SER A 121 -4.33 -16.97 -1.23
CA SER A 121 -4.65 -15.66 -0.67
C SER A 121 -6.01 -15.68 0.02
N LEU A 122 -6.17 -14.82 1.03
CA LEU A 122 -7.46 -14.44 1.59
C LEU A 122 -7.68 -12.94 1.40
N LEU A 123 -8.90 -12.60 1.02
CA LEU A 123 -9.37 -11.22 0.86
C LEU A 123 -10.89 -11.16 1.07
N VAL A 124 -11.44 -9.95 1.21
CA VAL A 124 -12.89 -9.74 1.19
C VAL A 124 -13.36 -9.67 -0.27
N ASP A 125 -14.03 -10.72 -0.74
CA ASP A 125 -14.67 -10.73 -2.05
C ASP A 125 -15.92 -9.85 -2.01
N ARG A 126 -15.80 -8.68 -2.63
CA ARG A 126 -16.85 -7.66 -2.67
C ARG A 126 -18.07 -8.09 -3.48
N SER A 127 -17.95 -9.07 -4.38
CA SER A 127 -19.07 -9.55 -5.18
C SER A 127 -20.09 -10.34 -4.37
N VAL A 128 -19.62 -11.03 -3.31
CA VAL A 128 -20.44 -11.85 -2.41
C VAL A 128 -20.45 -11.33 -0.97
N GLY A 129 -19.65 -10.30 -0.66
CA GLY A 129 -19.55 -9.68 0.66
C GLY A 129 -18.99 -10.63 1.72
N ARG A 130 -18.06 -11.52 1.35
CA ARG A 130 -17.50 -12.55 2.24
C ARG A 130 -15.99 -12.62 2.12
N VAL A 131 -15.32 -13.05 3.18
CA VAL A 131 -13.92 -13.47 3.09
C VAL A 131 -13.85 -14.71 2.20
N ALA A 132 -12.95 -14.69 1.23
CA ALA A 132 -12.76 -15.77 0.28
C ALA A 132 -11.28 -16.17 0.19
N PHE A 133 -11.05 -17.46 0.08
CA PHE A 133 -9.78 -17.98 -0.39
C PHE A 133 -9.69 -17.84 -1.91
N VAL A 134 -8.56 -17.36 -2.41
CA VAL A 134 -8.19 -17.39 -3.82
C VAL A 134 -6.94 -18.27 -3.93
N VAL A 135 -7.04 -19.41 -4.59
CA VAL A 135 -5.96 -20.40 -4.66
C VAL A 135 -5.64 -20.81 -6.09
N SER A 136 -4.37 -21.16 -6.33
CA SER A 136 -3.92 -21.68 -7.62
C SER A 136 -2.75 -22.64 -7.48
N THR A 137 -2.61 -23.57 -8.43
CA THR A 137 -1.41 -24.40 -8.56
C THR A 137 -0.20 -23.65 -9.11
N GLU A 138 -0.40 -22.41 -9.58
CA GLU A 138 0.63 -21.57 -10.19
C GLU A 138 1.28 -20.64 -9.16
N GLY A 139 1.96 -21.22 -8.16
CA GLY A 139 2.72 -20.45 -7.17
C GLY A 139 4.03 -19.87 -7.72
N GLY A 140 4.60 -18.88 -7.02
CA GLY A 140 5.87 -18.25 -7.39
C GLY A 140 5.76 -17.28 -8.58
N MET A 141 4.54 -17.04 -9.07
CA MET A 141 4.23 -16.14 -10.18
C MET A 141 3.29 -15.01 -9.74
N ASP A 142 3.17 -13.99 -10.60
CA ASP A 142 2.24 -12.87 -10.45
C ASP A 142 0.81 -13.38 -10.68
N ILE A 143 -0.03 -13.37 -9.64
CA ILE A 143 -1.37 -13.99 -9.72
C ILE A 143 -2.26 -13.27 -10.73
N GLU A 144 -2.05 -11.96 -10.93
CA GLU A 144 -2.74 -11.14 -11.92
C GLU A 144 -2.46 -11.63 -13.34
N THR A 145 -1.25 -12.12 -13.60
CA THR A 145 -0.90 -12.73 -14.89
C THR A 145 -1.63 -14.06 -15.07
N VAL A 146 -1.70 -14.89 -14.02
CA VAL A 146 -2.47 -16.15 -14.05
C VAL A 146 -3.96 -15.88 -14.25
N ALA A 147 -4.51 -14.84 -13.62
CA ALA A 147 -5.91 -14.44 -13.76
C ALA A 147 -6.26 -13.96 -15.17
N HIS A 148 -5.32 -13.31 -15.86
CA HIS A 148 -5.49 -12.86 -17.24
C HIS A 148 -5.30 -13.99 -18.25
N ASP A 149 -4.20 -14.75 -18.14
CA ASP A 149 -3.77 -15.70 -19.17
C ASP A 149 -4.41 -17.09 -19.00
N THR A 150 -4.65 -17.51 -17.75
CA THR A 150 -5.18 -18.85 -17.41
C THR A 150 -6.17 -18.78 -16.23
N PRO A 151 -7.28 -18.02 -16.34
CA PRO A 151 -8.24 -17.79 -15.26
C PRO A 151 -8.82 -19.10 -14.68
N GLU A 152 -8.90 -20.17 -15.47
CA GLU A 152 -9.39 -21.47 -15.06
C GLU A 152 -8.52 -22.16 -14.00
N LYS A 153 -7.27 -21.71 -13.83
CA LYS A 153 -6.35 -22.20 -12.78
C LYS A 153 -6.55 -21.52 -11.43
N ILE A 154 -7.43 -20.52 -11.35
CA ILE A 154 -7.77 -19.83 -10.11
C ILE A 154 -9.09 -20.37 -9.59
N VAL A 155 -9.09 -20.79 -8.33
CA VAL A 155 -10.30 -21.20 -7.63
C VAL A 155 -10.54 -20.23 -6.48
N THR A 156 -11.76 -19.69 -6.44
CA THR A 156 -12.24 -18.84 -5.35
C THR A 156 -13.24 -19.60 -4.50
N ALA A 157 -12.99 -19.67 -3.19
CA ALA A 157 -13.88 -20.32 -2.22
C ALA A 157 -14.29 -19.31 -1.14
N ALA A 158 -15.53 -18.81 -1.23
CA ALA A 158 -16.10 -17.89 -0.27
C ALA A 158 -16.54 -18.62 1.01
N ILE A 159 -16.13 -18.11 2.17
CA ILE A 159 -16.38 -18.73 3.46
C ILE A 159 -17.64 -18.16 4.11
N ASP A 160 -18.48 -19.03 4.63
CA ASP A 160 -19.63 -18.67 5.46
C ASP A 160 -19.14 -18.13 6.81
N PRO A 161 -19.37 -16.84 7.13
CA PRO A 161 -18.81 -16.22 8.33
C PRO A 161 -19.35 -16.82 9.64
N GLU A 162 -20.53 -17.44 9.63
CA GLU A 162 -21.08 -18.08 10.83
C GLU A 162 -20.43 -19.44 11.12
N LYS A 163 -20.02 -20.15 10.06
CA LYS A 163 -19.45 -21.50 10.16
C LYS A 163 -17.93 -21.49 10.19
N GLY A 164 -17.29 -20.43 9.70
CA GLY A 164 -15.87 -20.42 9.41
C GLY A 164 -15.50 -21.46 8.35
N VAL A 165 -14.23 -21.87 8.32
CA VAL A 165 -13.74 -22.87 7.35
C VAL A 165 -14.22 -24.25 7.76
N THR A 166 -15.11 -24.84 6.95
CA THR A 166 -15.65 -26.18 7.18
C THR A 166 -14.79 -27.27 6.54
N ALA A 167 -15.03 -28.54 6.90
CA ALA A 167 -14.40 -29.68 6.23
C ALA A 167 -14.70 -29.74 4.71
N GLY A 168 -15.87 -29.23 4.29
CA GLY A 168 -16.23 -29.11 2.88
C GLY A 168 -15.37 -28.08 2.14
N ASP A 169 -15.11 -26.94 2.80
CA ASP A 169 -14.22 -25.90 2.26
C ASP A 169 -12.79 -26.41 2.16
N VAL A 170 -12.28 -27.08 3.21
CA VAL A 170 -10.96 -27.72 3.19
C VAL A 170 -10.85 -28.72 2.03
N LYS A 171 -11.85 -29.58 1.83
CA LYS A 171 -11.85 -30.54 0.70
C LYS A 171 -11.77 -29.82 -0.65
N THR A 172 -12.49 -28.71 -0.78
CA THR A 172 -12.50 -27.89 -2.00
C THR A 172 -11.13 -27.25 -2.25
N LEU A 173 -10.52 -26.67 -1.21
CA LEU A 173 -9.18 -26.07 -1.28
C LEU A 173 -8.09 -27.11 -1.58
N ASN A 174 -8.12 -28.26 -0.90
CA ASN A 174 -7.20 -29.37 -1.15
C ASN A 174 -7.31 -29.87 -2.59
N ALA A 175 -8.53 -30.02 -3.12
CA ALA A 175 -8.74 -30.44 -4.50
C ALA A 175 -8.21 -29.39 -5.51
N ALA A 176 -8.51 -28.11 -5.29
CA ALA A 176 -8.06 -27.01 -6.13
C ALA A 176 -6.52 -26.91 -6.19
N LEU A 177 -5.87 -27.07 -5.04
CA LEU A 177 -4.41 -27.05 -4.90
C LEU A 177 -3.74 -28.39 -5.25
N LYS A 178 -4.52 -29.42 -5.62
CA LYS A 178 -4.04 -30.78 -5.90
C LYS A 178 -3.16 -31.32 -4.76
N LEU A 179 -3.63 -31.14 -3.53
CA LEU A 179 -3.00 -31.65 -2.32
C LEU A 179 -3.45 -33.08 -2.02
N ALA A 180 -2.50 -33.91 -1.59
CA ALA A 180 -2.73 -35.30 -1.22
C ALA A 180 -1.80 -35.70 -0.06
N GLY A 181 -2.08 -36.83 0.58
CA GLY A 181 -1.25 -37.36 1.67
C GLY A 181 -1.11 -36.37 2.83
N GLU A 182 0.11 -36.20 3.32
CA GLU A 182 0.39 -35.31 4.45
C GLU A 182 0.09 -33.83 4.15
N ALA A 183 0.23 -33.38 2.90
CA ALA A 183 -0.06 -31.99 2.54
C ALA A 183 -1.56 -31.69 2.65
N ALA A 184 -2.41 -32.65 2.28
CA ALA A 184 -3.86 -32.52 2.43
C ALA A 184 -4.26 -32.49 3.91
N LYS A 185 -3.61 -33.31 4.76
CA LYS A 185 -3.81 -33.30 6.21
C LYS A 185 -3.35 -31.99 6.84
N ASP A 186 -2.21 -31.44 6.42
CA ASP A 186 -1.77 -30.12 6.86
C ASP A 186 -2.80 -29.04 6.48
N GLY A 187 -3.42 -29.14 5.29
CA GLY A 187 -4.50 -28.25 4.84
C GLY A 187 -5.72 -28.24 5.78
N GLU A 188 -6.06 -29.37 6.40
CA GLU A 188 -7.16 -29.46 7.39
C GLU A 188 -6.94 -28.57 8.61
N THR A 189 -5.69 -28.28 8.95
CA THR A 189 -5.35 -27.40 10.07
C THR A 189 -5.00 -25.98 9.59
N LEU A 190 -4.24 -25.88 8.49
CA LEU A 190 -3.70 -24.62 7.99
C LEU A 190 -4.78 -23.67 7.48
N PHE A 191 -5.74 -24.13 6.68
CA PHE A 191 -6.74 -23.22 6.10
C PHE A 191 -7.64 -22.57 7.17
N PRO A 192 -8.22 -23.33 8.12
CA PRO A 192 -8.97 -22.72 9.23
C PRO A 192 -8.13 -21.73 10.05
N LEU A 193 -6.84 -22.03 10.26
CA LEU A 193 -5.92 -21.19 11.01
C LEU A 193 -5.64 -19.86 10.29
N LEU A 194 -5.35 -19.89 8.98
CA LEU A 194 -5.13 -18.67 8.20
C LEU A 194 -6.40 -17.80 8.13
N TYR A 195 -7.56 -18.42 8.01
CA TYR A 195 -8.85 -17.71 8.08
C TYR A 195 -9.05 -17.06 9.44
N LYS A 196 -8.77 -17.79 10.53
CA LYS A 196 -8.83 -17.25 11.89
C LYS A 196 -7.90 -16.06 12.05
N ALA A 197 -6.65 -16.16 11.59
CA ALA A 197 -5.70 -15.05 11.64
C ALA A 197 -6.21 -13.83 10.85
N PHE A 198 -6.77 -14.06 9.66
CA PHE A 198 -7.34 -13.02 8.82
C PHE A 198 -8.45 -12.25 9.53
N VAL A 199 -9.41 -12.96 10.14
CA VAL A 199 -10.56 -12.37 10.84
C VAL A 199 -10.14 -11.74 12.17
N ASP A 200 -9.36 -12.44 13.00
CA ASP A 200 -8.98 -11.96 14.34
C ASP A 200 -8.14 -10.68 14.31
N LYS A 201 -7.38 -10.46 13.23
CA LYS A 201 -6.51 -9.29 13.07
C LYS A 201 -7.04 -8.24 12.10
N ASP A 202 -8.28 -8.40 11.62
CA ASP A 202 -8.87 -7.51 10.61
C ASP A 202 -7.95 -7.28 9.41
N MET A 203 -7.42 -8.37 8.87
CA MET A 203 -6.67 -8.32 7.63
C MET A 203 -7.60 -7.90 6.48
N SER A 204 -7.11 -7.04 5.59
CA SER A 204 -7.73 -6.75 4.30
C SER A 204 -7.17 -7.65 3.19
N LEU A 205 -5.94 -8.13 3.36
CA LEU A 205 -5.27 -9.07 2.47
C LEU A 205 -4.31 -9.95 3.30
N LEU A 206 -4.35 -11.26 3.04
CA LEU A 206 -3.28 -12.19 3.39
C LEU A 206 -2.92 -12.97 2.14
N GLU A 207 -1.74 -12.75 1.59
CA GLU A 207 -1.24 -13.47 0.43
C GLU A 207 -0.03 -14.32 0.84
N VAL A 208 -0.09 -15.62 0.58
CA VAL A 208 0.99 -16.59 0.76
C VAL A 208 1.45 -17.04 -0.62
N ASN A 209 2.52 -16.43 -1.12
CA ASN A 209 3.04 -16.68 -2.45
C ASN A 209 4.58 -16.80 -2.46
N PRO A 210 5.15 -18.02 -2.35
CA PRO A 210 4.45 -19.30 -2.44
C PRO A 210 4.02 -19.90 -1.09
N LEU A 211 2.89 -20.61 -1.11
CA LEU A 211 2.62 -21.73 -0.22
C LEU A 211 3.34 -22.95 -0.80
N ILE A 212 4.30 -23.53 -0.11
CA ILE A 212 5.07 -24.65 -0.67
C ILE A 212 4.60 -26.00 -0.17
N VAL A 213 4.67 -26.99 -1.05
CA VAL A 213 4.71 -28.40 -0.69
C VAL A 213 6.19 -28.79 -0.64
N MET A 214 6.65 -29.25 0.51
CA MET A 214 8.01 -29.71 0.68
C MET A 214 8.18 -31.15 0.18
N LYS A 215 9.42 -31.58 -0.10
CA LYS A 215 9.73 -32.96 -0.55
C LYS A 215 9.27 -34.05 0.43
N ASN A 216 9.12 -33.72 1.71
CA ASN A 216 8.57 -34.63 2.72
C ASN A 216 7.02 -34.67 2.73
N GLY A 217 6.38 -34.01 1.77
CA GLY A 217 4.94 -33.94 1.61
C GLY A 217 4.22 -32.99 2.55
N ARG A 218 4.91 -32.12 3.30
CA ARG A 218 4.29 -31.17 4.25
C ARG A 218 4.13 -29.78 3.65
N LEU A 219 3.14 -29.02 4.13
CA LEU A 219 2.94 -27.61 3.74
C LEU A 219 3.82 -26.65 4.56
N ARG A 220 4.26 -25.57 3.92
CA ARG A 220 4.94 -24.46 4.60
C ARG A 220 4.61 -23.12 3.94
N VAL A 221 4.39 -22.10 4.76
CA VAL A 221 4.24 -20.70 4.33
C VAL A 221 5.65 -20.14 4.06
N LEU A 222 6.04 -20.06 2.78
CA LEU A 222 7.41 -19.63 2.41
C LEU A 222 7.53 -18.10 2.24
N ASP A 223 6.45 -17.42 1.87
CA ASP A 223 6.39 -15.96 1.86
C ASP A 223 4.99 -15.53 2.32
N ALA A 224 4.89 -14.33 2.88
CA ALA A 224 3.62 -13.79 3.35
C ALA A 224 3.60 -12.27 3.16
N LYS A 225 2.57 -11.78 2.48
CA LYS A 225 2.21 -10.38 2.39
C LYS A 225 0.91 -10.16 3.15
N VAL A 226 0.93 -9.23 4.10
CA VAL A 226 -0.20 -8.96 4.98
C VAL A 226 -0.55 -7.47 4.94
N SER A 227 -1.82 -7.19 4.70
CA SER A 227 -2.41 -5.86 4.80
C SER A 227 -3.59 -5.90 5.77
N PHE A 228 -3.76 -4.85 6.55
CA PHE A 228 -4.84 -4.67 7.51
C PHE A 228 -5.84 -3.61 7.04
N ASP A 229 -7.09 -3.74 7.48
CA ASP A 229 -8.07 -2.67 7.37
C ASP A 229 -7.68 -1.51 8.31
N ASN A 230 -7.41 -0.34 7.72
CA ASN A 230 -7.07 0.87 8.48
C ASN A 230 -8.17 1.26 9.47
N ASN A 231 -9.45 0.98 9.13
CA ASN A 231 -10.58 1.32 9.97
C ASN A 231 -10.68 0.47 11.25
N ALA A 232 -9.96 -0.66 11.32
CA ALA A 232 -9.94 -1.54 12.48
C ALA A 232 -8.72 -1.31 13.40
N LEU A 233 -7.75 -0.47 13.01
CA LEU A 233 -6.51 -0.30 13.76
C LEU A 233 -6.71 0.21 15.20
N PHE A 234 -7.79 0.94 15.47
CA PHE A 234 -8.10 1.44 16.82
C PHE A 234 -8.27 0.31 17.86
N ARG A 235 -8.58 -0.92 17.44
CA ARG A 235 -8.72 -2.09 18.31
C ARG A 235 -7.54 -3.07 18.24
N HIS A 236 -6.48 -2.74 17.51
CA HIS A 236 -5.28 -3.57 17.34
C HIS A 236 -4.00 -2.77 17.62
N PRO A 237 -3.73 -2.39 18.88
CA PRO A 237 -2.53 -1.64 19.23
C PRO A 237 -1.24 -2.41 18.87
N ASP A 238 -1.27 -3.74 18.99
CA ASP A 238 -0.15 -4.62 18.62
C ASP A 238 0.14 -4.61 17.11
N VAL A 239 -0.89 -4.43 16.27
CA VAL A 239 -0.71 -4.28 14.82
C VAL A 239 -0.15 -2.90 14.49
N VAL A 240 -0.63 -1.84 15.16
CA VAL A 240 -0.14 -0.47 14.97
C VAL A 240 1.37 -0.35 15.25
N GLU A 241 1.87 -1.07 16.25
CA GLU A 241 3.31 -1.14 16.57
C GLU A 241 4.17 -1.71 15.44
N LEU A 242 3.59 -2.48 14.50
CA LEU A 242 4.30 -3.04 13.36
C LEU A 242 4.50 -2.04 12.22
N ARG A 243 3.84 -0.88 12.24
CA ARG A 243 3.88 0.12 11.16
C ARG A 243 5.30 0.59 10.90
N ASP A 244 5.73 0.49 9.66
CA ASP A 244 6.99 1.08 9.20
C ASP A 244 6.72 2.34 8.37
N THR A 245 6.88 3.51 8.99
CA THR A 245 6.71 4.79 8.30
C THR A 245 7.79 5.04 7.25
N THR A 246 8.94 4.35 7.30
CA THR A 246 9.95 4.47 6.23
C THR A 246 9.45 3.88 4.92
N GLU A 247 8.37 3.08 4.95
CA GLU A 247 7.73 2.51 3.77
C GLU A 247 6.70 3.43 3.09
N GLU A 248 6.28 4.50 3.76
CA GLU A 248 5.22 5.42 3.31
C GLU A 248 5.80 6.73 2.74
N ASP A 249 4.98 7.50 2.02
CA ASP A 249 5.35 8.84 1.56
C ASP A 249 5.28 9.86 2.73
N GLU A 250 6.27 10.74 2.85
CA GLU A 250 6.34 11.73 3.93
C GLU A 250 5.11 12.65 3.97
N LYS A 251 4.55 13.00 2.80
CA LYS A 251 3.36 13.84 2.67
C LYS A 251 2.12 13.09 3.14
N GLU A 252 2.01 11.80 2.87
CA GLU A 252 0.92 10.95 3.36
C GLU A 252 0.98 10.78 4.89
N ILE A 253 2.19 10.59 5.44
CA ILE A 253 2.39 10.54 6.89
C ILE A 253 1.95 11.86 7.53
N GLU A 254 2.36 13.00 6.97
CA GLU A 254 1.96 14.32 7.49
C GLU A 254 0.45 14.55 7.38
N ALA A 255 -0.16 14.21 6.24
CA ALA A 255 -1.60 14.29 6.02
C ALA A 255 -2.38 13.50 7.06
N SER A 256 -1.93 12.28 7.39
CA SER A 256 -2.59 11.41 8.36
C SER A 256 -2.68 12.02 9.78
N LYS A 257 -1.75 12.91 10.17
CA LYS A 257 -1.78 13.61 11.47
C LYS A 257 -2.94 14.60 11.60
N TYR A 258 -3.50 15.02 10.47
CA TYR A 258 -4.62 15.96 10.40
C TYR A 258 -5.92 15.29 9.93
N ASP A 259 -5.94 13.95 9.84
CA ASP A 259 -7.08 13.21 9.32
C ASP A 259 -7.45 13.71 7.91
N LEU A 260 -6.43 13.81 7.05
CA LEU A 260 -6.53 14.13 5.63
C LEU A 260 -6.18 12.87 4.84
N ALA A 261 -7.04 12.49 3.90
CA ALA A 261 -6.72 11.44 2.95
C ALA A 261 -5.95 12.05 1.78
N TYR A 262 -4.65 11.79 1.70
CA TYR A 262 -3.74 12.31 0.68
C TYR A 262 -3.09 11.16 -0.07
N VAL A 263 -2.91 11.30 -1.39
CA VAL A 263 -2.09 10.41 -2.22
C VAL A 263 -1.30 11.27 -3.19
N ALA A 264 0.02 11.10 -3.23
CA ALA A 264 0.87 11.81 -4.18
C ALA A 264 0.73 11.23 -5.60
N LEU A 265 0.77 12.09 -6.62
CA LEU A 265 0.72 11.73 -8.03
C LEU A 265 1.80 12.50 -8.81
N ASP A 266 2.16 11.99 -9.99
CA ASP A 266 3.15 12.60 -10.87
C ASP A 266 2.52 13.71 -11.74
N GLY A 267 2.17 14.83 -11.13
CA GLY A 267 1.51 15.95 -11.81
C GLY A 267 1.96 17.33 -11.37
N ASN A 268 1.28 18.36 -11.87
CA ASN A 268 1.64 19.76 -11.65
C ASN A 268 0.49 20.63 -11.13
N ILE A 269 -0.74 20.09 -10.98
CA ILE A 269 -1.85 20.82 -10.38
C ILE A 269 -2.26 20.14 -9.08
N GLY A 270 -2.03 20.82 -7.96
CA GLY A 270 -2.47 20.35 -6.66
C GLY A 270 -3.99 20.44 -6.52
N CYS A 271 -4.61 19.46 -5.88
CA CYS A 271 -6.05 19.44 -5.64
C CYS A 271 -6.34 19.47 -4.15
N MET A 272 -7.37 20.24 -3.75
CA MET A 272 -7.93 20.20 -2.39
C MET A 272 -9.45 20.17 -2.50
N VAL A 273 -10.05 19.06 -2.07
CA VAL A 273 -11.47 18.78 -2.30
C VAL A 273 -12.10 18.19 -1.06
N ASN A 274 -13.41 18.37 -0.87
CA ASN A 274 -14.15 17.63 0.15
C ASN A 274 -15.00 16.51 -0.48
N GLY A 275 -14.79 15.30 0.00
CA GLY A 275 -15.42 14.07 -0.47
C GLY A 275 -14.59 13.36 -1.55
N ALA A 276 -14.22 12.11 -1.27
CA ALA A 276 -13.39 11.28 -2.14
C ALA A 276 -13.89 11.17 -3.60
N GLY A 277 -15.21 11.04 -3.81
CA GLY A 277 -15.80 10.99 -5.16
C GLY A 277 -15.58 12.29 -5.95
N LEU A 278 -15.74 13.43 -5.30
CA LEU A 278 -15.50 14.74 -5.92
C LEU A 278 -14.01 14.99 -6.14
N ALA A 279 -13.15 14.50 -5.23
CA ALA A 279 -11.70 14.58 -5.36
C ALA A 279 -11.22 13.83 -6.60
N MET A 280 -11.72 12.60 -6.82
CA MET A 280 -11.47 11.84 -8.05
C MET A 280 -11.97 12.57 -9.31
N ALA A 281 -13.22 13.04 -9.30
CA ALA A 281 -13.77 13.78 -10.44
C ALA A 281 -12.99 15.07 -10.76
N THR A 282 -12.44 15.73 -9.74
CA THR A 282 -11.61 16.93 -9.90
C THR A 282 -10.27 16.60 -10.56
N MET A 283 -9.64 15.49 -10.18
CA MET A 283 -8.42 15.00 -10.84
C MET A 283 -8.70 14.62 -12.29
N ASP A 284 -9.80 13.92 -12.55
CA ASP A 284 -10.19 13.47 -13.89
C ASP A 284 -10.43 14.65 -14.83
N ILE A 285 -11.12 15.70 -14.36
CA ILE A 285 -11.39 16.87 -15.21
C ILE A 285 -10.13 17.71 -15.46
N ILE A 286 -9.20 17.80 -14.51
CA ILE A 286 -7.88 18.41 -14.75
C ILE A 286 -7.17 17.67 -15.90
N LYS A 287 -7.18 16.34 -15.85
CA LYS A 287 -6.60 15.48 -16.89
C LYS A 287 -7.31 15.63 -18.23
N LEU A 288 -8.64 15.74 -18.22
CA LEU A 288 -9.46 15.99 -19.40
C LEU A 288 -9.05 17.28 -20.12
N TYR A 289 -8.68 18.32 -19.37
CA TYR A 289 -8.18 19.59 -19.91
C TYR A 289 -6.67 19.60 -20.22
N GLY A 290 -6.01 18.45 -20.13
CA GLY A 290 -4.65 18.24 -20.60
C GLY A 290 -3.56 18.80 -19.67
N ALA A 291 -3.79 18.76 -18.36
CA ALA A 291 -2.75 18.90 -17.33
C ALA A 291 -2.78 17.66 -16.43
N GLU A 292 -1.80 17.52 -15.53
CA GLU A 292 -1.71 16.33 -14.68
C GLU A 292 -1.98 16.72 -13.21
N PRO A 293 -2.93 16.06 -12.52
CA PRO A 293 -3.16 16.27 -11.10
C PRO A 293 -1.94 15.79 -10.30
N ALA A 294 -1.44 16.62 -9.40
CA ALA A 294 -0.25 16.33 -8.57
C ALA A 294 -0.58 15.53 -7.31
N ASN A 295 -1.85 15.49 -6.91
CA ASN A 295 -2.28 14.74 -5.74
C ASN A 295 -3.78 14.47 -5.76
N PHE A 296 -4.19 13.41 -5.05
CA PHE A 296 -5.51 13.29 -4.44
C PHE A 296 -5.44 13.91 -3.05
N LEU A 297 -6.43 14.73 -2.67
CA LEU A 297 -6.61 15.16 -1.29
C LEU A 297 -8.08 15.38 -0.97
N ASP A 298 -8.58 14.62 0.01
CA ASP A 298 -9.89 14.78 0.61
C ASP A 298 -9.77 15.37 2.03
N VAL A 299 -10.33 16.57 2.24
CA VAL A 299 -10.38 17.23 3.57
C VAL A 299 -11.54 16.72 4.45
N GLY A 300 -12.39 15.84 3.93
CA GLY A 300 -13.59 15.33 4.58
C GLY A 300 -14.74 16.35 4.61
N GLY A 301 -15.83 16.01 5.30
CA GLY A 301 -17.02 16.87 5.39
C GLY A 301 -16.82 18.19 6.15
N GLY A 302 -15.73 18.33 6.92
CA GLY A 302 -15.40 19.53 7.69
C GLY A 302 -14.07 20.15 7.24
N ALA A 303 -14.13 21.34 6.64
CA ALA A 303 -12.95 22.09 6.22
C ALA A 303 -12.54 23.14 7.28
N SER A 304 -12.05 22.68 8.44
CA SER A 304 -11.55 23.60 9.47
C SER A 304 -10.33 24.38 8.95
N LYS A 305 -10.07 25.57 9.51
CA LYS A 305 -8.92 26.39 9.11
C LYS A 305 -7.60 25.62 9.25
N GLU A 306 -7.44 24.84 10.32
CA GLU A 306 -6.27 24.01 10.59
C GLU A 306 -6.08 22.93 9.52
N LYS A 307 -7.14 22.20 9.17
CA LYS A 307 -7.09 21.17 8.11
C LYS A 307 -6.75 21.78 6.75
N VAL A 308 -7.39 22.91 6.39
CA VAL A 308 -7.12 23.61 5.12
C VAL A 308 -5.68 24.13 5.07
N THR A 309 -5.17 24.68 6.18
CA THR A 309 -3.79 25.17 6.26
C THR A 309 -2.78 24.03 6.15
N ALA A 310 -3.02 22.91 6.83
CA ALA A 310 -2.18 21.72 6.70
C ALA A 310 -2.18 21.18 5.27
N ALA A 311 -3.35 21.10 4.63
CA ALA A 311 -3.48 20.67 3.25
C ALA A 311 -2.66 21.56 2.28
N PHE A 312 -2.71 22.90 2.42
CA PHE A 312 -1.86 23.79 1.64
C PHE A 312 -0.36 23.58 1.90
N LYS A 313 0.06 23.41 3.16
CA LYS A 313 1.46 23.11 3.50
C LYS A 313 1.93 21.80 2.86
N ILE A 314 1.10 20.77 2.84
CA ILE A 314 1.42 19.47 2.23
C ILE A 314 1.54 19.60 0.71
N ILE A 315 0.55 20.21 0.05
CA ILE A 315 0.56 20.38 -1.41
C ILE A 315 1.76 21.22 -1.87
N THR A 316 2.09 22.29 -1.16
CA THR A 316 3.17 23.22 -1.53
C THR A 316 4.58 22.71 -1.22
N LYS A 317 4.73 21.61 -0.48
CA LYS A 317 6.02 20.91 -0.35
C LYS A 317 6.44 20.24 -1.64
N ASP A 318 5.52 20.00 -2.56
CA ASP A 318 5.83 19.41 -3.85
C ASP A 318 6.30 20.49 -4.85
N PRO A 319 7.59 20.51 -5.25
CA PRO A 319 8.09 21.49 -6.21
C PRO A 319 7.49 21.31 -7.62
N ALA A 320 6.89 20.17 -7.93
CA ALA A 320 6.20 19.94 -9.20
C ALA A 320 4.89 20.72 -9.31
N VAL A 321 4.27 21.07 -8.18
CA VAL A 321 3.01 21.83 -8.15
C VAL A 321 3.23 23.25 -8.67
N LYS A 322 2.53 23.59 -9.75
CA LYS A 322 2.54 24.90 -10.43
C LYS A 322 1.22 25.65 -10.32
N GLY A 323 0.18 25.03 -9.75
CA GLY A 323 -1.10 25.65 -9.46
C GLY A 323 -1.93 24.78 -8.53
N ILE A 324 -2.91 25.37 -7.84
CA ILE A 324 -3.81 24.63 -6.94
C ILE A 324 -5.26 24.87 -7.34
N LEU A 325 -6.03 23.80 -7.43
CA LEU A 325 -7.49 23.82 -7.54
C LEU A 325 -8.12 23.41 -6.22
N VAL A 326 -8.79 24.37 -5.57
CA VAL A 326 -9.69 24.11 -4.44
C VAL A 326 -11.11 23.96 -4.99
N ASN A 327 -11.73 22.82 -4.76
CA ASN A 327 -13.11 22.56 -5.17
C ASN A 327 -13.90 22.06 -3.94
N ILE A 328 -14.68 22.94 -3.33
CA ILE A 328 -15.43 22.64 -2.11
C ILE A 328 -16.93 22.79 -2.33
N PHE A 329 -17.67 21.72 -2.09
CA PHE A 329 -19.13 21.75 -2.00
C PHE A 329 -19.51 21.94 -0.53
N GLY A 330 -20.01 23.13 -0.17
CA GLY A 330 -20.20 23.58 1.21
C GLY A 330 -21.01 22.62 2.08
N GLY A 331 -22.01 21.94 1.52
CA GLY A 331 -22.79 20.94 2.26
C GLY A 331 -23.41 21.55 3.52
N ILE A 332 -22.88 21.19 4.69
CA ILE A 332 -23.28 21.75 6.01
C ILE A 332 -22.58 23.08 6.36
N MET A 333 -21.45 23.38 5.72
CA MET A 333 -20.65 24.60 5.92
C MET A 333 -21.08 25.69 4.95
N LYS A 334 -21.00 26.96 5.39
CA LYS A 334 -21.26 28.11 4.53
C LYS A 334 -20.01 28.50 3.75
N CYS A 335 -20.19 28.87 2.47
CA CYS A 335 -19.09 29.17 1.55
C CYS A 335 -18.27 30.40 1.97
N ASP A 336 -18.86 31.37 2.65
CA ASP A 336 -18.17 32.54 3.21
C ASP A 336 -17.16 32.13 4.28
N VAL A 337 -17.55 31.25 5.22
CA VAL A 337 -16.64 30.72 6.25
C VAL A 337 -15.49 29.93 5.62
N ILE A 338 -15.79 29.10 4.62
CA ILE A 338 -14.77 28.35 3.87
C ILE A 338 -13.82 29.31 3.15
N ALA A 339 -14.35 30.32 2.46
CA ALA A 339 -13.54 31.30 1.73
C ALA A 339 -12.61 32.08 2.68
N GLU A 340 -13.09 32.50 3.85
CA GLU A 340 -12.25 33.13 4.88
C GLU A 340 -11.13 32.19 5.35
N GLY A 341 -11.45 30.91 5.58
CA GLY A 341 -10.49 29.88 5.94
C GLY A 341 -9.40 29.69 4.88
N VAL A 342 -9.79 29.60 3.60
CA VAL A 342 -8.87 29.50 2.46
C VAL A 342 -7.97 30.74 2.37
N VAL A 343 -8.54 31.94 2.43
CA VAL A 343 -7.77 33.19 2.36
C VAL A 343 -6.78 33.29 3.52
N ALA A 344 -7.20 32.93 4.73
CA ALA A 344 -6.31 32.95 5.89
C ALA A 344 -5.17 31.92 5.76
N ALA A 345 -5.48 30.70 5.32
CA ALA A 345 -4.49 29.65 5.09
C ALA A 345 -3.47 30.05 4.02
N VAL A 346 -3.93 30.61 2.90
CA VAL A 346 -3.06 31.08 1.81
C VAL A 346 -2.12 32.19 2.27
N LYS A 347 -2.61 33.14 3.07
CA LYS A 347 -1.80 34.21 3.66
C LYS A 347 -0.75 33.68 4.63
N GLU A 348 -1.11 32.68 5.43
CA GLU A 348 -0.18 32.05 6.38
C GLU A 348 0.91 31.24 5.66
N VAL A 349 0.53 30.47 4.63
CA VAL A 349 1.46 29.61 3.88
C VAL A 349 2.32 30.43 2.91
N GLY A 350 1.85 31.58 2.43
CA GLY A 350 2.57 32.41 1.48
C GLY A 350 2.59 31.82 0.07
N LEU A 351 1.43 31.38 -0.43
CA LEU A 351 1.30 30.70 -1.72
C LEU A 351 1.80 31.56 -2.89
N GLN A 352 2.71 31.00 -3.70
CA GLN A 352 3.30 31.67 -4.86
C GLN A 352 2.68 31.23 -6.21
N VAL A 353 2.02 30.08 -6.22
CA VAL A 353 1.38 29.52 -7.42
C VAL A 353 -0.06 30.02 -7.57
N PRO A 354 -0.60 30.10 -8.80
CA PRO A 354 -2.00 30.44 -9.01
C PRO A 354 -2.95 29.51 -8.27
N LEU A 355 -3.98 30.10 -7.68
CA LEU A 355 -5.05 29.40 -6.98
C LEU A 355 -6.37 29.60 -7.74
N VAL A 356 -7.06 28.50 -8.03
CA VAL A 356 -8.47 28.55 -8.47
C VAL A 356 -9.34 27.96 -7.36
N VAL A 357 -10.38 28.69 -6.98
CA VAL A 357 -11.32 28.28 -5.93
C VAL A 357 -12.72 28.17 -6.52
N ARG A 358 -13.28 26.97 -6.46
CA ARG A 358 -14.68 26.70 -6.76
C ARG A 358 -15.42 26.39 -5.47
N LEU A 359 -16.46 27.16 -5.19
CA LEU A 359 -17.34 26.99 -4.03
C LEU A 359 -18.76 26.75 -4.51
N GLU A 360 -19.50 25.89 -3.80
CA GLU A 360 -20.95 25.73 -3.98
C GLU A 360 -21.69 25.61 -2.67
N GLY A 361 -22.94 26.06 -2.67
CA GLY A 361 -23.86 25.90 -1.54
C GLY A 361 -24.24 27.24 -0.90
N THR A 362 -24.53 27.21 0.40
CA THR A 362 -25.01 28.38 1.13
C THR A 362 -23.95 29.50 1.11
N ASN A 363 -24.39 30.73 0.85
CA ASN A 363 -23.53 31.93 0.76
C ASN A 363 -22.46 31.88 -0.34
N VAL A 364 -22.65 31.10 -1.41
CA VAL A 364 -21.68 30.98 -2.51
C VAL A 364 -21.25 32.33 -3.07
N GLU A 365 -22.19 33.24 -3.35
CA GLU A 365 -21.87 34.58 -3.90
C GLU A 365 -21.00 35.40 -2.96
N LEU A 366 -21.23 35.29 -1.65
CA LEU A 366 -20.40 35.95 -0.64
C LEU A 366 -19.00 35.32 -0.57
N GLY A 367 -18.90 33.98 -0.61
CA GLY A 367 -17.63 33.28 -0.70
C GLY A 367 -16.82 33.68 -1.95
N LYS A 368 -17.45 33.71 -3.13
CA LYS A 368 -16.85 34.18 -4.38
C LYS A 368 -16.38 35.63 -4.28
N LYS A 369 -17.12 36.49 -3.58
CA LYS A 369 -16.73 37.88 -3.31
C LYS A 369 -15.48 37.95 -2.44
N ILE A 370 -15.44 37.19 -1.34
CA ILE A 370 -14.29 37.13 -0.41
C ILE A 370 -13.01 36.69 -1.14
N ILE A 371 -13.08 35.68 -2.02
CA ILE A 371 -11.92 35.25 -2.81
C ILE A 371 -11.44 36.37 -3.74
N ARG A 372 -12.35 37.00 -4.49
CA ARG A 372 -12.03 38.08 -5.44
C ARG A 372 -11.42 39.32 -4.78
N GLU A 373 -11.89 39.67 -3.58
CA GLU A 373 -11.45 40.85 -2.84
C GLU A 373 -10.25 40.58 -1.91
N SER A 374 -9.73 39.34 -1.88
CA SER A 374 -8.70 38.91 -0.92
C SER A 374 -7.32 39.55 -1.12
N GLY A 375 -7.05 40.09 -2.32
CA GLY A 375 -5.74 40.59 -2.74
C GLY A 375 -4.72 39.48 -3.06
N LEU A 376 -5.16 38.22 -3.09
CA LEU A 376 -4.34 37.06 -3.41
C LEU A 376 -4.37 36.76 -4.92
N ASN A 377 -3.39 35.99 -5.41
CA ASN A 377 -3.43 35.40 -6.75
C ASN A 377 -4.45 34.24 -6.82
N ALA A 378 -5.71 34.55 -6.53
CA ALA A 378 -6.80 33.61 -6.39
C ALA A 378 -7.94 33.98 -7.34
N THR A 379 -8.38 33.01 -8.14
CA THR A 379 -9.49 33.18 -9.08
C THR A 379 -10.68 32.35 -8.63
N SER A 380 -11.86 32.95 -8.58
CA SER A 380 -13.09 32.21 -8.33
C SER A 380 -13.60 31.54 -9.61
N ALA A 381 -14.11 30.32 -9.49
CA ALA A 381 -14.77 29.59 -10.57
C ALA A 381 -16.27 29.38 -10.30
N ASP A 382 -17.03 29.22 -11.38
CA ASP A 382 -18.49 29.11 -11.32
C ASP A 382 -18.96 27.66 -11.20
N ASP A 383 -18.34 26.75 -11.94
CA ASP A 383 -18.58 25.32 -11.86
C ASP A 383 -17.25 24.55 -11.99
N LEU A 384 -17.33 23.22 -11.96
CA LEU A 384 -16.14 22.37 -12.01
C LEU A 384 -15.43 22.44 -13.38
N ASP A 385 -16.17 22.66 -14.46
CA ASP A 385 -15.64 22.76 -15.82
C ASP A 385 -14.84 24.05 -16.00
N ASP A 386 -15.43 25.18 -15.61
CA ASP A 386 -14.79 26.48 -15.56
C ASP A 386 -13.55 26.49 -14.65
N ALA A 387 -13.64 25.83 -13.48
CA ALA A 387 -12.52 25.75 -12.56
C ALA A 387 -11.31 25.03 -13.16
N ALA A 388 -11.55 23.90 -13.84
CA ALA A 388 -10.52 23.12 -14.50
C ALA A 388 -9.86 23.90 -15.64
N GLN A 389 -10.66 24.52 -16.52
CA GLN A 389 -10.15 25.37 -17.61
C GLN A 389 -9.28 26.52 -17.08
N LYS A 390 -9.74 27.21 -16.02
CA LYS A 390 -9.01 28.32 -15.40
C LYS A 390 -7.67 27.88 -14.82
N ILE A 391 -7.63 26.77 -14.06
CA ILE A 391 -6.37 26.35 -13.42
C ILE A 391 -5.36 25.84 -14.45
N VAL A 392 -5.82 25.09 -15.47
CA VAL A 392 -4.96 24.62 -16.55
C VAL A 392 -4.37 25.78 -17.32
N LYS A 393 -5.19 26.79 -17.67
CA LYS A 393 -4.73 28.01 -18.33
C LYS A 393 -3.71 28.76 -17.47
N ALA A 394 -3.96 28.89 -16.17
CA ALA A 394 -3.04 29.57 -15.25
C ALA A 394 -1.68 28.86 -15.14
N VAL A 395 -1.65 27.53 -15.20
CA VAL A 395 -0.41 26.73 -15.12
C VAL A 395 0.36 26.69 -16.44
N LYS A 396 -0.32 26.62 -17.59
CA LYS A 396 0.36 26.56 -18.89
C LYS A 396 1.07 27.87 -19.27
N GLY A 397 0.66 29.00 -18.66
CA GLY A 397 1.04 30.32 -19.14
C GLY A 397 0.35 30.61 -20.48
N ASN A 398 0.00 31.87 -20.72
CA ASN A 398 -0.57 32.28 -22.02
C ASN A 398 0.43 32.07 -23.16
#